data_AF-A0AAN4IED0-F1
#
_entry.id   AF-A0AAN4IED0-F1
#
_cell.length_a   1.000
_cell.length_b   1.000
_cell.length_c   1.000
_cell.angle_alpha   90.00
_cell.angle_beta   90.00
_cell.angle_gamma   90.00
#
_symmetry.space_group_name_H-M   'P 1'
#
loop_
_entity.id
_entity.type
_entity.pdbx_description
1 polymer ?
#
loop_
_entity_poly.entity_id
_entity_poly.type
_entity_poly.pdbx_seq_one_letter_code
_entity_poly.pdbx_strand_id
1 'polypeptide(L)'
;MTKNIEKFFFKPRKLDEIINTANVVFDTNALLSAYQWKDVVFHEVLEALNKLSDANRLKIPAQVFKEFIHQRPLKIMEAINQIDLLISSIQNPKKLGSVLPLLGLIDNNNTYVESEKAYSASREKYKGDLNQIKNKLKELFNDDIVLDYLKPFFEKIDFSIDFEDKGLLQHAENRAKAKIPPLTGGDGGKAENKYGDFFIWQYILSLNSDVIFVTTDAKEDWFYKSGAGKEKKPVSPRRELIEEFYEVSKGRTICIVSLSDFMKEFKPGLAKEVVENLSEHQTLEMFFVYTLSCKSLINIGVNNIFDFINKVDLGDIRIIDRMLSGEKGPFKDFIGVDEEFKIVIETDNEIDSSFLIRKFNESNTLFYVSYIGESRVC
;
A
#
# COMPACT_ATOMS: atom_id res chain seq x y z
N MET A 1 -36.98 31.06 13.32
CA MET A 1 -35.92 30.14 12.84
C MET A 1 -34.73 30.25 13.77
N THR A 2 -34.71 29.52 14.87
CA THR A 2 -33.47 29.23 15.60
C THR A 2 -32.64 28.37 14.65
N LYS A 3 -31.70 28.98 13.92
CA LYS A 3 -30.65 28.20 13.24
C LYS A 3 -30.04 27.31 14.33
N ASN A 4 -30.09 26.00 14.13
CA ASN A 4 -29.75 25.03 15.15
C ASN A 4 -28.24 25.08 15.43
N ILE A 5 -27.81 26.03 16.27
CA ILE A 5 -26.41 26.25 16.62
C ILE A 5 -25.84 25.10 17.47
N GLU A 6 -26.69 24.20 17.98
CA GLU A 6 -26.30 23.09 18.85
C GLU A 6 -25.25 22.20 18.21
N LYS A 7 -25.32 21.99 16.88
CA LYS A 7 -24.33 21.19 16.15
C LYS A 7 -22.91 21.74 16.26
N PHE A 8 -22.74 23.06 16.38
CA PHE A 8 -21.43 23.69 16.50
C PHE A 8 -20.84 23.53 17.92
N PHE A 9 -21.70 23.28 18.91
CA PHE A 9 -21.29 23.02 20.30
C PHE A 9 -21.25 21.53 20.64
N PHE A 10 -21.69 20.67 19.73
CA PHE A 10 -21.70 19.23 19.92
C PHE A 10 -20.27 18.69 20.11
N LYS A 11 -20.13 17.89 21.17
CA LYS A 11 -18.91 17.15 21.51
C LYS A 11 -19.16 15.66 21.23
N PRO A 12 -18.53 15.09 20.19
CA PRO A 12 -18.59 13.67 19.92
C PRO A 12 -18.13 12.86 21.14
N ARG A 13 -18.84 11.77 21.45
CA ARG A 13 -18.36 10.78 22.40
C ARG A 13 -17.10 10.11 21.89
N LYS A 14 -16.28 9.61 22.81
CA LYS A 14 -15.03 8.92 22.48
C LYS A 14 -15.28 7.48 22.04
N LEU A 15 -14.26 6.87 21.43
CA LEU A 15 -14.32 5.51 20.91
C LEU A 15 -14.68 4.49 22.01
N ASP A 16 -13.99 4.56 23.15
CA ASP A 16 -14.20 3.70 24.33
C ASP A 16 -15.64 3.77 24.88
N GLU A 17 -16.28 4.94 24.78
CA GLU A 17 -17.67 5.13 25.21
C GLU A 17 -18.70 4.43 24.30
N ILE A 18 -18.38 4.20 23.03
CA ILE A 18 -19.31 3.64 22.04
C ILE A 18 -18.88 2.28 21.47
N ILE A 19 -17.68 1.78 21.82
CA ILE A 19 -17.05 0.56 21.28
C ILE A 19 -17.92 -0.70 21.42
N ASN A 20 -18.78 -0.74 22.44
CA ASN A 20 -19.64 -1.89 22.73
C ASN A 20 -21.07 -1.77 22.19
N THR A 21 -21.49 -0.60 21.71
CA THR A 21 -22.89 -0.34 21.32
C THR A 21 -23.04 0.18 19.90
N ALA A 22 -22.04 0.85 19.35
CA ALA A 22 -22.10 1.43 18.01
C ALA A 22 -22.16 0.35 16.91
N ASN A 23 -22.80 0.69 15.79
CA ASN A 23 -22.61 -0.05 14.55
C ASN A 23 -21.20 0.23 14.03
N VAL A 24 -20.54 -0.81 13.51
CA VAL A 24 -19.16 -0.73 13.01
C VAL A 24 -19.20 -0.90 11.49
N VAL A 25 -18.76 0.13 10.79
CA VAL A 25 -18.68 0.18 9.33
C VAL A 25 -17.22 0.03 8.94
N PHE A 26 -16.90 -0.98 8.13
CA PHE A 26 -15.56 -1.14 7.58
C PHE A 26 -15.48 -0.55 6.18
N ASP A 27 -14.40 0.19 5.93
CA ASP A 27 -14.02 0.68 4.61
C ASP A 27 -13.40 -0.43 3.75
N THR A 28 -13.39 -0.24 2.43
CA THR A 28 -12.78 -1.15 1.45
C THR A 28 -11.31 -1.38 1.77
N ASN A 29 -10.55 -0.31 1.99
CA ASN A 29 -9.11 -0.41 2.21
C ASN A 29 -8.78 -1.18 3.50
N ALA A 30 -9.63 -1.08 4.52
CA ALA A 30 -9.45 -1.82 5.77
C ALA A 30 -9.66 -3.34 5.56
N LEU A 31 -10.62 -3.74 4.73
CA LEU A 31 -10.84 -5.14 4.39
C LEU A 31 -9.79 -5.68 3.41
N LEU A 32 -9.36 -4.88 2.44
CA LEU A 32 -8.30 -5.26 1.48
C LEU A 32 -6.95 -5.50 2.16
N SER A 33 -6.69 -4.89 3.31
CA SER A 33 -5.48 -5.19 4.11
C SER A 33 -5.38 -6.66 4.51
N ALA A 34 -6.47 -7.43 4.45
CA ALA A 34 -6.48 -8.87 4.71
C ALA A 34 -5.51 -9.69 3.85
N TYR A 35 -5.20 -9.24 2.64
CA TYR A 35 -4.21 -9.90 1.76
C TYR A 35 -2.75 -9.67 2.20
N GLN A 36 -2.52 -8.81 3.18
CA GLN A 36 -1.18 -8.43 3.64
C GLN A 36 -0.95 -8.76 5.11
N TRP A 37 -1.99 -9.14 5.84
CA TRP A 37 -1.89 -9.50 7.25
C TRP A 37 -1.09 -10.80 7.45
N LYS A 38 -0.34 -10.85 8.55
CA LYS A 38 0.13 -12.12 9.11
C LYS A 38 -1.05 -12.95 9.60
N ASP A 39 -0.92 -14.28 9.57
CA ASP A 39 -1.95 -15.23 10.00
C ASP A 39 -2.59 -14.87 11.35
N VAL A 40 -1.76 -14.49 12.34
CA VAL A 40 -2.25 -14.11 13.68
C VAL A 40 -3.14 -12.87 13.61
N VAL A 41 -2.72 -11.83 12.87
CA VAL A 41 -3.51 -10.60 12.69
C VAL A 41 -4.81 -10.90 11.95
N PHE A 42 -4.73 -11.74 10.91
CA PHE A 42 -5.89 -12.15 10.13
C PHE A 42 -6.96 -12.80 10.99
N HIS A 43 -6.59 -13.77 11.82
CA HIS A 43 -7.54 -14.45 12.70
C HIS A 43 -8.09 -13.55 13.80
N GLU A 44 -7.29 -12.63 14.32
CA GLU A 44 -7.72 -11.64 15.32
C GLU A 44 -8.78 -10.67 14.77
N VAL A 45 -8.56 -10.12 13.57
CA VAL A 45 -9.54 -9.25 12.90
C VAL A 45 -10.78 -10.05 12.48
N LEU A 46 -10.61 -11.27 11.99
CA LEU A 46 -11.73 -12.15 11.63
C LEU A 46 -12.62 -12.48 12.84
N GLU A 47 -12.04 -12.72 14.02
CA GLU A 47 -12.79 -12.91 15.25
C GLU A 47 -13.61 -11.66 15.62
N ALA A 48 -13.02 -10.46 15.44
CA ALA A 48 -13.73 -9.20 15.67
C ALA A 48 -14.90 -9.02 14.70
N LEU A 49 -14.70 -9.28 13.41
CA LEU A 49 -15.76 -9.25 12.40
C LEU A 49 -16.89 -10.24 12.73
N ASN A 50 -16.56 -11.48 13.14
CA ASN A 50 -17.54 -12.47 13.56
C ASN A 50 -18.37 -11.97 14.76
N LYS A 51 -17.71 -11.49 15.83
CA LYS A 51 -18.41 -10.95 17.02
C LYS A 51 -19.34 -9.80 16.67
N LEU A 52 -18.91 -8.90 15.80
CA LEU A 52 -19.74 -7.79 15.33
C LEU A 52 -20.91 -8.28 14.46
N SER A 53 -20.67 -9.25 13.59
CA SER A 53 -21.66 -9.85 12.70
C SER A 53 -22.74 -10.57 13.50
N ASP A 54 -22.37 -11.36 14.51
CA ASP A 54 -23.28 -12.07 15.41
C ASP A 54 -24.13 -11.11 16.25
N ALA A 55 -23.54 -10.00 16.67
CA ALA A 55 -24.25 -8.92 17.37
C ALA A 55 -25.08 -8.02 16.43
N ASN A 56 -25.12 -8.29 15.12
CA ASN A 56 -25.74 -7.45 14.09
C ASN A 56 -25.22 -5.98 14.09
N ARG A 57 -23.97 -5.79 14.51
CA ARG A 57 -23.26 -4.50 14.58
C ARG A 57 -22.32 -4.29 13.40
N LEU A 58 -21.88 -5.35 12.72
CA LEU A 58 -21.08 -5.22 11.50
C LEU A 58 -21.98 -4.70 10.36
N LYS A 59 -21.56 -3.62 9.72
CA LYS A 59 -22.25 -2.99 8.59
C LYS A 59 -21.26 -2.82 7.44
N ILE A 60 -21.56 -3.41 6.29
CA ILE A 60 -20.72 -3.29 5.10
C ILE A 60 -21.57 -2.64 4.00
N PRO A 61 -21.20 -1.41 3.57
CA PRO A 61 -21.86 -0.77 2.44
C PRO A 61 -21.70 -1.59 1.17
N ALA A 62 -22.72 -1.65 0.32
CA ALA A 62 -22.61 -2.34 -0.96
C ALA A 62 -21.51 -1.75 -1.88
N GLN A 63 -21.20 -0.45 -1.75
CA GLN A 63 -20.05 0.16 -2.41
C GLN A 63 -18.72 -0.45 -1.96
N VAL A 64 -18.55 -0.72 -0.66
CA VAL A 64 -17.33 -1.36 -0.12
C VAL A 64 -17.14 -2.74 -0.72
N PHE A 65 -18.22 -3.51 -0.83
CA PHE A 65 -18.16 -4.82 -1.48
C PHE A 65 -17.80 -4.75 -2.96
N LYS A 66 -18.43 -3.84 -3.72
CA LYS A 66 -18.10 -3.65 -5.15
C LYS A 66 -16.62 -3.33 -5.32
N GLU A 67 -16.11 -2.36 -4.56
CA GLU A 67 -14.71 -1.98 -4.62
C GLU A 67 -13.79 -3.14 -4.22
N PHE A 68 -14.12 -3.88 -3.16
CA PHE A 68 -13.34 -5.04 -2.71
C PHE A 68 -13.21 -6.08 -3.82
N ILE A 69 -14.31 -6.44 -4.49
CA ILE A 69 -14.31 -7.43 -5.58
C ILE A 69 -13.44 -6.98 -6.76
N HIS A 70 -13.46 -5.69 -7.10
CA HIS A 70 -12.66 -5.16 -8.21
C HIS A 70 -11.19 -4.93 -7.85
N GLN A 71 -10.88 -4.65 -6.58
CA GLN A 71 -9.52 -4.31 -6.13
C GLN A 71 -8.74 -5.51 -5.58
N ARG A 72 -9.40 -6.58 -5.10
CA ARG A 72 -8.70 -7.80 -4.62
C ARG A 72 -7.66 -8.36 -5.61
N PRO A 73 -7.88 -8.39 -6.95
CA PRO A 73 -6.88 -8.93 -7.87
C PRO A 73 -5.60 -8.09 -7.90
N LEU A 74 -5.71 -6.78 -7.63
CA LEU A 74 -4.56 -5.88 -7.54
C LEU A 74 -3.73 -6.20 -6.29
N LYS A 75 -4.36 -6.51 -5.15
CA LYS A 75 -3.64 -6.94 -3.94
C LYS A 75 -2.90 -8.26 -4.12
N ILE A 76 -3.49 -9.20 -4.87
CA ILE A 76 -2.81 -10.45 -5.23
C ILE A 76 -1.62 -10.15 -6.18
N MET A 77 -1.79 -9.24 -7.16
CA MET A 77 -0.68 -8.80 -8.00
C MET A 77 0.46 -8.14 -7.21
N GLU A 78 0.16 -7.27 -6.25
CA GLU A 78 1.15 -6.65 -5.36
C GLU A 78 2.00 -7.72 -4.66
N ALA A 79 1.37 -8.75 -4.09
CA ALA A 79 2.07 -9.85 -3.44
C ALA A 79 2.94 -10.67 -4.42
N ILE A 80 2.46 -10.90 -5.65
CA ILE A 80 3.25 -11.57 -6.70
C ILE A 80 4.47 -10.73 -7.07
N ASN A 81 4.31 -9.42 -7.22
CA ASN A 81 5.39 -8.50 -7.56
C ASN A 81 6.47 -8.47 -6.47
N GLN A 82 6.07 -8.50 -5.19
CA GLN A 82 7.01 -8.60 -4.07
C GLN A 82 7.86 -9.88 -4.15
N ILE A 83 7.26 -11.01 -4.51
CA ILE A 83 8.01 -12.26 -4.74
C ILE A 83 8.94 -12.13 -5.95
N ASP A 84 8.49 -11.51 -7.04
CA ASP A 84 9.33 -11.32 -8.24
C ASP A 84 10.55 -10.44 -7.94
N LEU A 85 10.36 -9.35 -7.19
CA LEU A 85 11.45 -8.51 -6.70
C LEU A 85 12.43 -9.33 -5.83
N LEU A 86 11.90 -10.12 -4.89
CA LEU A 86 12.73 -10.99 -4.06
C LEU A 86 13.52 -12.00 -4.89
N ILE A 87 12.90 -12.66 -5.88
CA ILE A 87 13.57 -13.59 -6.80
C ILE A 87 14.69 -12.87 -7.57
N SER A 88 14.41 -11.66 -8.08
CA SER A 88 15.38 -10.86 -8.85
C SER A 88 16.59 -10.44 -8.00
N SER A 89 16.39 -10.21 -6.70
CA SER A 89 17.45 -9.84 -5.75
C SER A 89 18.42 -11.01 -5.47
N ILE A 90 18.03 -12.26 -5.76
CA ILE A 90 18.87 -13.44 -5.56
C ILE A 90 19.88 -13.56 -6.71
N GLN A 91 21.07 -13.02 -6.48
CA GLN A 91 22.15 -12.97 -7.46
C GLN A 91 22.88 -14.31 -7.63
N ASN A 92 23.45 -14.54 -8.83
CA ASN A 92 24.39 -15.62 -9.08
C ASN A 92 25.77 -15.32 -8.45
N PRO A 93 26.46 -16.30 -7.85
CA PRO A 93 27.74 -16.15 -7.21
C PRO A 93 28.76 -15.96 -8.30
N LYS A 94 29.70 -15.08 -8.02
CA LYS A 94 30.92 -15.04 -8.80
C LYS A 94 31.78 -16.20 -8.36
N LYS A 95 32.27 -16.96 -9.34
CA LYS A 95 33.23 -18.02 -9.04
C LYS A 95 34.48 -17.39 -8.45
N LEU A 96 34.97 -17.83 -7.29
CA LEU A 96 36.16 -17.22 -6.67
C LEU A 96 37.37 -17.22 -7.63
N GLY A 97 37.50 -18.30 -8.42
CA GLY A 97 38.54 -18.42 -9.43
C GLY A 97 38.47 -17.38 -10.56
N SER A 98 37.31 -16.73 -10.80
CA SER A 98 37.20 -15.62 -11.74
C SER A 98 37.46 -14.25 -11.11
N VAL A 99 37.45 -14.16 -9.77
CA VAL A 99 37.72 -12.93 -9.01
C VAL A 99 39.19 -12.83 -8.64
N LEU A 100 39.85 -13.96 -8.34
CA LEU A 100 41.25 -14.01 -7.92
C LEU A 100 42.08 -14.92 -8.83
N PRO A 101 42.68 -14.41 -9.92
CA PRO A 101 43.50 -15.22 -10.84
C PRO A 101 44.71 -15.91 -10.19
N LEU A 102 45.22 -15.33 -9.09
CA LEU A 102 46.34 -15.88 -8.30
C LEU A 102 45.95 -17.09 -7.43
N LEU A 103 44.66 -17.46 -7.38
CA LEU A 103 44.12 -18.49 -6.50
C LEU A 103 44.82 -19.85 -6.64
N GLY A 104 45.15 -20.24 -7.88
CA GLY A 104 45.86 -21.48 -8.17
C GLY A 104 47.32 -21.53 -7.70
N LEU A 105 47.84 -20.44 -7.10
CA LEU A 105 49.16 -20.41 -6.46
C LEU A 105 49.07 -20.43 -4.92
N ILE A 106 47.91 -20.10 -4.36
CA ILE A 106 47.71 -19.92 -2.90
C ILE A 106 46.77 -20.96 -2.28
N ASP A 107 45.87 -21.57 -3.07
CA ASP A 107 45.02 -22.68 -2.64
C ASP A 107 44.93 -23.76 -3.72
N ASN A 108 45.94 -24.63 -3.76
CA ASN A 108 46.00 -25.74 -4.72
C ASN A 108 44.99 -26.85 -4.42
N ASN A 109 44.41 -26.86 -3.22
CA ASN A 109 43.46 -27.89 -2.77
C ASN A 109 42.00 -27.50 -3.06
N ASN A 110 41.74 -26.30 -3.59
CA ASN A 110 40.40 -25.82 -3.95
C ASN A 110 39.39 -25.92 -2.79
N THR A 111 39.82 -25.54 -1.58
CA THR A 111 39.06 -25.76 -0.34
C THR A 111 37.67 -25.11 -0.32
N TYR A 112 37.45 -24.10 -1.16
CA TYR A 112 36.21 -23.34 -1.26
C TYR A 112 35.18 -23.91 -2.27
N VAL A 113 35.58 -24.81 -3.18
CA VAL A 113 34.75 -25.23 -4.33
C VAL A 113 33.45 -25.89 -3.91
N GLU A 114 33.49 -26.74 -2.88
CA GLU A 114 32.28 -27.40 -2.37
C GLU A 114 31.32 -26.40 -1.71
N SER A 115 31.83 -25.40 -0.98
CA SER A 115 31.02 -24.32 -0.42
C SER A 115 30.36 -23.46 -1.51
N GLU A 116 31.09 -23.17 -2.59
CA GLU A 116 30.57 -22.43 -3.75
C GLU A 116 29.46 -23.19 -4.49
N LYS A 117 29.62 -24.50 -4.66
CA LYS A 117 28.58 -25.38 -5.20
C LYS A 117 27.36 -25.43 -4.28
N ALA A 118 27.56 -25.60 -2.97
CA ALA A 118 26.48 -25.65 -1.99
C ALA A 118 25.69 -24.34 -1.94
N TYR A 119 26.37 -23.19 -1.98
CA TYR A 119 25.73 -21.88 -2.08
C TYR A 119 24.91 -21.77 -3.37
N SER A 120 25.46 -22.23 -4.50
CA SER A 120 24.77 -22.30 -5.79
C SER A 120 23.49 -23.12 -5.76
N ALA A 121 23.57 -24.34 -5.25
CA ALA A 121 22.40 -25.21 -5.13
C ALA A 121 21.33 -24.62 -4.19
N SER A 122 21.73 -24.05 -3.06
CA SER A 122 20.80 -23.49 -2.06
C SER A 122 19.98 -22.32 -2.61
N ARG A 123 20.59 -21.44 -3.41
CA ARG A 123 19.86 -20.34 -4.04
C ARG A 123 18.89 -20.80 -5.11
N GLU A 124 19.29 -21.73 -5.98
CA GLU A 124 18.40 -22.26 -7.01
C GLU A 124 17.21 -22.98 -6.37
N LYS A 125 17.45 -23.72 -5.28
CA LYS A 125 16.38 -24.29 -4.46
C LYS A 125 15.45 -23.19 -3.93
N TYR A 126 15.99 -22.13 -3.32
CA TYR A 126 15.18 -21.05 -2.77
C TYR A 126 14.37 -20.31 -3.86
N LYS A 127 14.96 -20.03 -5.03
CA LYS A 127 14.22 -19.52 -6.20
C LYS A 127 13.10 -20.45 -6.64
N GLY A 128 13.36 -21.76 -6.64
CA GLY A 128 12.34 -22.78 -6.92
C GLY A 128 11.18 -22.72 -5.91
N ASP A 129 11.49 -22.68 -4.62
CA ASP A 129 10.52 -22.59 -3.53
C ASP A 129 9.67 -21.30 -3.65
N LEU A 130 10.30 -20.14 -3.95
CA LEU A 130 9.59 -18.88 -4.20
C LEU A 130 8.68 -18.92 -5.43
N ASN A 131 9.11 -19.58 -6.51
CA ASN A 131 8.27 -19.76 -7.70
C ASN A 131 7.05 -20.64 -7.41
N GLN A 132 7.17 -21.64 -6.52
CA GLN A 132 6.01 -22.42 -6.08
C GLN A 132 5.01 -21.55 -5.31
N ILE A 133 5.48 -20.67 -4.42
CA ILE A 133 4.61 -19.73 -3.70
C ILE A 133 3.96 -18.75 -4.69
N LYS A 134 4.72 -18.22 -5.66
CA LYS A 134 4.18 -17.38 -6.74
C LYS A 134 3.04 -18.08 -7.49
N ASN A 135 3.16 -19.37 -7.78
CA ASN A 135 2.10 -20.13 -8.43
C ASN A 135 0.87 -20.28 -7.55
N LYS A 136 1.04 -20.54 -6.24
CA LYS A 136 -0.08 -20.53 -5.28
C LYS A 136 -0.78 -19.17 -5.20
N LEU A 137 -0.03 -18.06 -5.23
CA LEU A 137 -0.65 -16.73 -5.29
C LEU A 137 -1.47 -16.52 -6.56
N LYS A 138 -1.04 -17.06 -7.71
CA LYS A 138 -1.84 -17.00 -8.96
C LYS A 138 -3.14 -17.80 -8.86
N GLU A 139 -3.17 -18.87 -8.07
CA GLU A 139 -4.39 -19.65 -7.85
C GLU A 139 -5.46 -18.80 -7.13
N LEU A 140 -5.07 -17.85 -6.27
CA LEU A 140 -5.99 -16.94 -5.56
C LEU A 140 -6.86 -16.05 -6.47
N PHE A 141 -6.54 -15.91 -7.76
CA PHE A 141 -7.44 -15.22 -8.68
C PHE A 141 -8.77 -15.96 -8.85
N ASN A 142 -8.73 -17.30 -8.78
CA ASN A 142 -9.87 -18.19 -8.97
C ASN A 142 -10.33 -18.88 -7.68
N ASP A 143 -9.40 -19.19 -6.76
CA ASP A 143 -9.64 -19.87 -5.49
C ASP A 143 -9.09 -19.03 -4.33
N ASP A 144 -9.89 -18.06 -3.91
CA ASP A 144 -9.45 -16.98 -3.03
C ASP A 144 -9.83 -17.24 -1.57
N ILE A 145 -8.86 -17.76 -0.81
CA ILE A 145 -9.04 -18.06 0.61
C ILE A 145 -9.45 -16.83 1.45
N VAL A 146 -8.98 -15.63 1.11
CA VAL A 146 -9.32 -14.40 1.86
C VAL A 146 -10.77 -14.03 1.59
N LEU A 147 -11.18 -14.07 0.32
CA LEU A 147 -12.57 -13.86 -0.06
C LEU A 147 -13.49 -14.89 0.60
N ASP A 148 -13.10 -16.16 0.69
CA ASP A 148 -13.90 -17.21 1.31
C ASP A 148 -14.17 -16.94 2.80
N TYR A 149 -13.17 -16.47 3.55
CA TYR A 149 -13.36 -16.07 4.95
C TYR A 149 -14.27 -14.84 5.11
N LEU A 150 -14.25 -13.91 4.14
CA LEU A 150 -15.04 -12.68 4.21
C LEU A 150 -16.45 -12.83 3.62
N LYS A 151 -16.67 -13.82 2.75
CA LYS A 151 -17.93 -14.08 2.04
C LYS A 151 -19.16 -14.11 2.97
N PRO A 152 -19.15 -14.74 4.16
CA PRO A 152 -20.31 -14.75 5.04
C PRO A 152 -20.77 -13.36 5.51
N PHE A 153 -19.86 -12.38 5.52
CA PHE A 153 -20.21 -10.98 5.85
C PHE A 153 -20.80 -10.26 4.64
N PHE A 154 -20.31 -10.56 3.44
CA PHE A 154 -20.81 -9.97 2.20
C PHE A 154 -22.20 -10.48 1.81
N GLU A 155 -22.54 -11.73 2.13
CA GLU A 155 -23.89 -12.28 1.90
C GLU A 155 -24.98 -11.58 2.72
N LYS A 156 -24.60 -10.85 3.79
CA LYS A 156 -25.53 -10.07 4.62
C LYS A 156 -25.72 -8.63 4.12
N ILE A 157 -25.07 -8.23 3.03
CA ILE A 157 -25.14 -6.87 2.50
C ILE A 157 -26.52 -6.62 1.90
N ASP A 158 -27.11 -5.49 2.28
CA ASP A 158 -28.28 -4.96 1.62
C ASP A 158 -27.88 -4.14 0.38
N PHE A 159 -28.29 -4.62 -0.80
CA PHE A 159 -28.10 -3.95 -2.08
C PHE A 159 -29.27 -3.03 -2.46
N SER A 160 -30.17 -2.72 -1.52
CA SER A 160 -31.34 -1.87 -1.76
C SER A 160 -31.01 -0.42 -2.14
N ILE A 161 -29.82 0.08 -1.78
CA ILE A 161 -29.36 1.40 -2.24
C ILE A 161 -28.93 1.28 -3.70
N ASP A 162 -29.73 1.83 -4.59
CA ASP A 162 -29.40 1.94 -6.01
C ASP A 162 -28.40 3.07 -6.25
N PHE A 163 -27.12 2.70 -6.43
CA PHE A 163 -26.05 3.65 -6.73
C PHE A 163 -26.13 4.22 -8.15
N GLU A 164 -27.02 3.71 -9.00
CA GLU A 164 -27.36 4.28 -10.31
C GLU A 164 -28.52 5.28 -10.23
N ASP A 165 -29.06 5.53 -9.03
CA ASP A 165 -30.06 6.55 -8.81
C ASP A 165 -29.53 7.93 -9.26
N LYS A 166 -30.22 8.51 -10.26
CA LYS A 166 -29.83 9.79 -10.86
C LYS A 166 -29.81 10.94 -9.84
N GLY A 167 -30.67 10.88 -8.82
CA GLY A 167 -30.71 11.86 -7.75
C GLY A 167 -29.45 11.79 -6.86
N LEU A 168 -29.05 10.58 -6.46
CA LEU A 168 -27.82 10.35 -5.69
C LEU A 168 -26.57 10.77 -6.48
N LEU A 169 -26.51 10.44 -7.78
CA LEU A 169 -25.39 10.87 -8.64
C LEU A 169 -25.32 12.39 -8.78
N GLN A 170 -26.46 13.06 -8.95
CA GLN A 170 -26.50 14.53 -9.01
C GLN A 170 -26.09 15.16 -7.67
N HIS A 171 -26.46 14.53 -6.55
CA HIS A 171 -26.04 14.97 -5.22
C HIS A 171 -24.53 14.83 -5.05
N ALA A 172 -23.94 13.68 -5.42
CA ALA A 172 -22.50 13.46 -5.38
C ALA A 172 -21.75 14.50 -6.23
N GLU A 173 -22.25 14.80 -7.43
CA GLU A 173 -21.65 15.80 -8.32
C GLU A 173 -21.71 17.22 -7.71
N ASN A 174 -22.84 17.61 -7.14
CA ASN A 174 -23.00 18.90 -6.48
C ASN A 174 -22.09 19.03 -5.25
N ARG A 175 -21.97 17.95 -4.47
CA ARG A 175 -21.08 17.88 -3.31
C ARG A 175 -19.61 18.07 -3.71
N ALA A 176 -19.17 17.38 -4.76
CA ALA A 176 -17.82 17.51 -5.32
C ALA A 176 -17.55 18.93 -5.85
N LYS A 177 -18.48 19.52 -6.62
CA LYS A 177 -18.38 20.91 -7.12
C LYS A 177 -18.26 21.92 -5.99
N ALA A 178 -18.99 21.69 -4.90
CA ALA A 178 -18.95 22.53 -3.70
C ALA A 178 -17.76 22.23 -2.77
N LYS A 179 -16.94 21.21 -3.08
CA LYS A 179 -15.81 20.74 -2.25
C LYS A 179 -16.24 20.45 -0.80
N ILE A 180 -17.37 19.78 -0.64
CA ILE A 180 -17.87 19.34 0.67
C ILE A 180 -17.36 17.92 0.93
N PRO A 181 -16.65 17.63 2.04
CA PRO A 181 -16.09 16.31 2.29
C PRO A 181 -17.13 15.25 2.63
N PRO A 182 -17.00 13.96 2.24
CA PRO A 182 -15.95 13.46 1.37
C PRO A 182 -16.18 13.96 -0.07
N LEU A 183 -15.14 13.94 -0.92
CA LEU A 183 -15.06 14.53 -2.28
C LEU A 183 -14.51 15.97 -2.34
N THR A 184 -13.53 16.32 -1.50
CA THR A 184 -12.81 17.61 -1.60
C THR A 184 -11.55 17.58 -2.47
N GLY A 185 -11.05 16.37 -2.80
CA GLY A 185 -10.00 16.17 -3.79
C GLY A 185 -10.39 16.75 -5.16
N GLY A 186 -9.67 17.77 -5.61
CA GLY A 186 -9.93 18.48 -6.86
C GLY A 186 -9.90 17.56 -8.09
N ASP A 187 -10.74 17.91 -9.07
CA ASP A 187 -10.86 17.35 -10.42
C ASP A 187 -9.89 16.21 -10.81
N GLY A 188 -10.40 14.97 -10.82
CA GLY A 188 -9.79 13.90 -11.63
C GLY A 188 -9.49 12.55 -10.96
N GLY A 189 -10.39 11.98 -10.17
CA GLY A 189 -10.35 10.53 -9.85
C GLY A 189 -10.94 9.69 -10.99
N LYS A 190 -10.32 8.53 -11.31
CA LYS A 190 -10.67 7.57 -12.37
C LYS A 190 -12.20 7.49 -12.60
N ALA A 191 -12.65 7.64 -13.84
CA ALA A 191 -14.07 7.79 -14.23
C ALA A 191 -15.02 6.72 -13.66
N GLU A 192 -14.53 5.52 -13.36
CA GLU A 192 -15.33 4.39 -12.88
C GLU A 192 -15.65 4.39 -11.37
N ASN A 193 -14.95 5.18 -10.53
CA ASN A 193 -15.23 5.21 -9.08
C ASN A 193 -15.14 6.62 -8.45
N LYS A 194 -15.55 7.63 -9.20
CA LYS A 194 -15.43 9.04 -8.80
C LYS A 194 -16.14 9.39 -7.47
N TYR A 195 -17.18 8.64 -7.11
CA TYR A 195 -18.07 8.95 -5.98
C TYR A 195 -18.14 7.85 -4.91
N GLY A 196 -17.21 6.89 -4.90
CA GLY A 196 -17.20 5.78 -3.94
C GLY A 196 -17.32 6.22 -2.48
N ASP A 197 -16.44 7.11 -2.03
CA ASP A 197 -16.45 7.68 -0.67
C ASP A 197 -17.80 8.34 -0.31
N PHE A 198 -18.47 8.98 -1.27
CA PHE A 198 -19.78 9.59 -1.05
C PHE A 198 -20.85 8.53 -0.76
N PHE A 199 -20.85 7.42 -1.51
CA PHE A 199 -21.82 6.36 -1.32
C PHE A 199 -21.64 5.63 0.01
N ILE A 200 -20.38 5.43 0.43
CA ILE A 200 -20.05 4.93 1.78
C ILE A 200 -20.59 5.90 2.83
N TRP A 201 -20.38 7.20 2.64
CA TRP A 201 -20.86 8.23 3.55
C TRP A 201 -22.41 8.29 3.64
N GLN A 202 -23.12 8.20 2.51
CA GLN A 202 -24.59 8.15 2.53
C GLN A 202 -25.11 6.92 3.28
N TYR A 203 -24.45 5.77 3.13
CA TYR A 203 -24.79 4.58 3.90
C TYR A 203 -24.59 4.81 5.40
N ILE A 204 -23.44 5.38 5.81
CA ILE A 204 -23.17 5.73 7.21
C ILE A 204 -24.25 6.64 7.79
N LEU A 205 -24.65 7.70 7.06
CA LEU A 205 -25.69 8.63 7.48
C LEU A 205 -27.07 7.95 7.66
N SER A 206 -27.32 6.84 6.96
CA SER A 206 -28.59 6.10 7.05
C SER A 206 -28.74 5.27 8.33
N LEU A 207 -27.65 4.97 9.04
CA LEU A 207 -27.64 4.00 10.15
C LEU A 207 -28.33 4.47 11.44
N ASN A 208 -28.73 5.75 11.54
CA ASN A 208 -29.47 6.37 12.66
C ASN A 208 -29.09 5.85 14.07
N SER A 209 -27.79 5.66 14.31
CA SER A 209 -27.19 5.07 15.50
C SER A 209 -25.79 5.66 15.69
N ASP A 210 -25.13 5.34 16.79
CA ASP A 210 -23.70 5.65 16.88
C ASP A 210 -22.92 4.75 15.92
N VAL A 211 -21.93 5.33 15.25
CA VAL A 211 -21.15 4.63 14.22
C VAL A 211 -19.66 4.70 14.53
N ILE A 212 -18.98 3.58 14.36
CA ILE A 212 -17.52 3.53 14.26
C ILE A 212 -17.19 3.21 12.81
N PHE A 213 -16.58 4.15 12.10
CA PHE A 213 -16.10 3.95 10.75
C PHE A 213 -14.60 3.60 10.81
N VAL A 214 -14.26 2.37 10.40
CA VAL A 214 -12.91 1.82 10.41
C VAL A 214 -12.33 1.95 9.01
N THR A 215 -11.30 2.77 8.86
CA THR A 215 -10.60 2.98 7.59
C THR A 215 -9.08 2.95 7.80
N THR A 216 -8.35 2.51 6.78
CA THR A 216 -6.89 2.64 6.74
C THR A 216 -6.45 3.89 5.99
N ASP A 217 -7.39 4.63 5.41
CA ASP A 217 -7.11 5.84 4.66
C ASP A 217 -7.18 7.07 5.56
N ALA A 218 -6.13 7.88 5.51
CA ALA A 218 -6.06 9.14 6.21
C ALA A 218 -6.24 10.33 5.26
N LYS A 219 -7.00 10.25 4.15
CA LYS A 219 -7.25 11.38 3.21
C LYS A 219 -7.61 12.71 3.89
N GLU A 220 -7.21 13.83 3.27
CA GLU A 220 -7.56 15.20 3.74
C GLU A 220 -9.08 15.47 3.69
N ASP A 221 -9.79 14.74 2.83
CA ASP A 221 -11.26 14.73 2.73
C ASP A 221 -11.92 14.19 4.02
N TRP A 222 -11.23 13.34 4.77
CA TRP A 222 -11.78 12.72 5.98
C TRP A 222 -11.20 13.30 7.25
N PHE A 223 -9.95 13.77 7.22
CA PHE A 223 -9.21 14.23 8.40
C PHE A 223 -8.55 15.60 8.23
N TYR A 224 -8.55 16.40 9.30
CA TYR A 224 -7.50 17.39 9.50
C TYR A 224 -6.17 16.66 9.72
N LYS A 225 -5.11 17.14 9.09
CA LYS A 225 -3.77 16.59 9.26
C LYS A 225 -2.79 17.61 9.83
N SER A 226 -1.78 17.13 10.53
CA SER A 226 -0.67 17.94 11.04
C SER A 226 0.65 17.16 10.91
N GLY A 227 1.75 17.89 10.75
CA GLY A 227 3.08 17.35 10.46
C GLY A 227 3.81 18.21 9.44
N ALA A 228 5.09 17.91 9.23
CA ALA A 228 5.92 18.55 8.21
C ALA A 228 6.11 17.62 6.99
N GLY A 229 6.12 18.19 5.79
CA GLY A 229 6.29 17.42 4.56
C GLY A 229 5.16 16.42 4.31
N LYS A 230 5.50 15.22 3.81
CA LYS A 230 4.55 14.13 3.52
C LYS A 230 4.13 13.33 4.76
N GLU A 231 4.76 13.51 5.92
CA GLU A 231 4.39 12.84 7.19
C GLU A 231 3.19 13.51 7.88
N LYS A 232 2.23 14.02 7.11
CA LYS A 232 1.01 14.59 7.66
C LYS A 232 0.16 13.47 8.27
N LYS A 233 0.16 13.37 9.60
CA LYS A 233 -0.65 12.39 10.33
C LYS A 233 -2.07 12.91 10.52
N PRO A 234 -3.09 12.04 10.46
CA PRO A 234 -4.46 12.41 10.80
C PRO A 234 -4.50 12.87 12.27
N VAL A 235 -5.12 14.02 12.52
CA VAL A 235 -5.27 14.60 13.86
C VAL A 235 -6.69 14.41 14.37
N SER A 236 -7.66 14.70 13.53
CA SER A 236 -9.09 14.61 13.86
C SER A 236 -9.90 14.50 12.58
N PRO A 237 -11.03 13.78 12.59
CA PRO A 237 -11.99 13.86 11.50
C PRO A 237 -12.40 15.31 11.21
N ARG A 238 -12.73 15.59 9.94
CA ARG A 238 -13.23 16.90 9.50
C ARG A 238 -14.48 17.29 10.27
N ARG A 239 -14.54 18.54 10.74
CA ARG A 239 -15.68 19.01 11.55
C ARG A 239 -16.98 18.97 10.77
N GLU A 240 -16.90 19.21 9.47
CA GLU A 240 -18.04 19.16 8.53
C GLU A 240 -18.73 17.78 8.55
N LEU A 241 -17.96 16.70 8.57
CA LEU A 241 -18.48 15.33 8.64
C LEU A 241 -19.18 15.06 9.97
N ILE A 242 -18.57 15.53 11.07
CA ILE A 242 -19.13 15.38 12.42
C ILE A 242 -20.46 16.13 12.55
N GLU A 243 -20.52 17.35 12.03
CA GLU A 243 -21.73 18.19 12.08
C GLU A 243 -22.86 17.63 11.22
N GLU A 244 -22.56 17.20 10.00
CA GLU A 244 -23.55 16.56 9.12
C GLU A 244 -24.09 15.27 9.75
N PHE A 245 -23.21 14.42 10.29
CA PHE A 245 -23.63 13.20 10.97
C PHE A 245 -24.52 13.50 12.17
N TYR A 246 -24.14 14.46 13.02
CA TYR A 246 -24.94 14.88 14.17
C TYR A 246 -26.34 15.35 13.76
N GLU A 247 -26.44 16.17 12.71
CA GLU A 247 -27.71 16.69 12.21
C GLU A 247 -28.61 15.58 11.66
N VAL A 248 -28.07 14.72 10.78
CA VAL A 248 -28.84 13.66 10.13
C VAL A 248 -29.27 12.57 11.12
N SER A 249 -28.37 12.18 12.03
CA SER A 249 -28.63 11.16 13.04
C SER A 249 -29.40 11.66 14.27
N LYS A 250 -29.72 12.96 14.32
CA LYS A 250 -30.43 13.61 15.44
C LYS A 250 -29.72 13.42 16.78
N GLY A 251 -28.41 13.67 16.80
CA GLY A 251 -27.62 13.71 18.03
C GLY A 251 -26.71 12.52 18.30
N ARG A 252 -26.54 11.60 17.34
CA ARG A 252 -25.60 10.47 17.49
C ARG A 252 -24.18 10.88 17.20
N THR A 253 -23.25 10.01 17.61
CA THR A 253 -21.81 10.18 17.45
C THR A 253 -21.27 9.27 16.36
N ILE A 254 -20.30 9.78 15.60
CA ILE A 254 -19.44 8.96 14.76
C ILE A 254 -17.98 9.06 15.25
N CYS A 255 -17.30 7.92 15.33
CA CYS A 255 -15.85 7.84 15.48
C CYS A 255 -15.25 7.31 14.17
N ILE A 256 -14.32 8.04 13.56
CA ILE A 256 -13.58 7.58 12.38
C ILE A 256 -12.16 7.26 12.81
N VAL A 257 -11.77 5.99 12.70
CA VAL A 257 -10.58 5.45 13.37
C VAL A 257 -9.81 4.48 12.48
N SER A 258 -8.53 4.31 12.78
CA SER A 258 -7.72 3.28 12.12
C SER A 258 -8.13 1.87 12.56
N LEU A 259 -7.81 0.86 11.74
CA LEU A 259 -7.99 -0.54 12.14
C LEU A 259 -7.22 -0.87 13.43
N SER A 260 -6.00 -0.36 13.58
CA SER A 260 -5.20 -0.52 14.80
C SER A 260 -5.93 0.02 16.03
N ASP A 261 -6.45 1.25 15.97
CA ASP A 261 -7.09 1.88 17.13
C ASP A 261 -8.42 1.22 17.46
N PHE A 262 -9.18 0.82 16.44
CA PHE A 262 -10.37 0.01 16.62
C PHE A 262 -10.05 -1.30 17.34
N MET A 263 -9.06 -2.05 16.86
CA MET A 263 -8.72 -3.37 17.43
C MET A 263 -8.19 -3.26 18.86
N LYS A 264 -7.35 -2.25 19.17
CA LYS A 264 -6.87 -1.97 20.54
C LYS A 264 -8.01 -1.77 21.53
N GLU A 265 -9.01 -0.97 21.17
CA GLU A 265 -10.16 -0.70 22.03
C GLU A 265 -11.15 -1.87 22.07
N PHE A 266 -11.39 -2.53 20.93
CA PHE A 266 -12.34 -3.63 20.84
C PHE A 266 -11.85 -4.91 21.55
N LYS A 267 -10.52 -5.15 21.52
CA LYS A 267 -9.88 -6.31 22.15
C LYS A 267 -8.62 -5.85 22.93
N PRO A 268 -8.78 -5.30 24.16
CA PRO A 268 -7.69 -4.73 24.94
C PRO A 268 -6.60 -5.72 25.39
N GLY A 269 -6.83 -7.03 25.19
CA GLY A 269 -5.86 -8.10 25.46
C GLY A 269 -5.05 -8.56 24.23
N LEU A 270 -5.07 -7.80 23.13
CA LEU A 270 -4.29 -8.13 21.93
C LEU A 270 -2.79 -8.23 22.25
N ALA A 271 -2.15 -9.26 21.70
CA ALA A 271 -0.71 -9.40 21.81
C ALA A 271 -0.01 -8.20 21.16
N LYS A 272 1.08 -7.75 21.79
CA LYS A 272 1.85 -6.58 21.33
C LYS A 272 2.27 -6.70 19.85
N GLU A 273 2.69 -7.89 19.43
CA GLU A 273 3.03 -8.18 18.04
C GLU A 273 1.87 -7.89 17.09
N VAL A 274 0.64 -8.30 17.42
CA VAL A 274 -0.54 -8.05 16.58
C VAL A 274 -0.80 -6.55 16.42
N VAL A 275 -0.67 -5.81 17.52
CA VAL A 275 -0.85 -4.35 17.53
C VAL A 275 0.20 -3.63 16.66
N GLU A 276 1.45 -4.09 16.71
CA GLU A 276 2.54 -3.55 15.89
C GLU A 276 2.27 -3.79 14.40
N ASN A 277 1.92 -5.03 14.02
CA ASN A 277 1.63 -5.36 12.62
C ASN A 277 0.41 -4.59 12.08
N LEU A 278 -0.63 -4.39 12.88
CA LEU A 278 -1.79 -3.56 12.51
C LEU A 278 -1.44 -2.09 12.26
N SER A 279 -0.35 -1.61 12.85
CA SER A 279 0.14 -0.23 12.72
C SER A 279 1.14 -0.08 11.56
N GLU A 280 1.88 -1.14 11.23
CA GLU A 280 2.91 -1.19 10.18
C GLU A 280 2.35 -1.18 8.75
N HIS A 281 1.10 -1.63 8.55
CA HIS A 281 0.45 -1.66 7.22
C HIS A 281 -0.04 -0.29 6.72
N GLN A 282 0.38 0.83 7.32
CA GLN A 282 -0.01 2.19 6.91
C GLN A 282 0.95 2.89 5.94
N THR A 283 2.03 2.24 5.48
CA THR A 283 2.92 2.80 4.45
C THR A 283 3.44 1.69 3.53
N LEU A 284 2.58 1.18 2.65
CA LEU A 284 3.08 0.96 1.30
C LEU A 284 3.01 2.35 0.65
N GLU A 285 4.09 3.12 0.79
CA GLU A 285 4.25 4.29 -0.06
C GLU A 285 4.10 3.78 -1.49
N MET A 286 3.14 4.33 -2.24
CA MET A 286 3.02 4.02 -3.66
C MET A 286 4.33 4.45 -4.31
N PHE A 287 5.20 3.49 -4.60
CA PHE A 287 6.50 3.76 -5.19
C PHE A 287 6.47 3.45 -6.68
N PHE A 288 7.14 4.29 -7.45
CA PHE A 288 7.21 4.18 -8.90
C PHE A 288 8.54 3.55 -9.26
N VAL A 289 8.48 2.48 -10.06
CA VAL A 289 9.67 1.70 -10.43
C VAL A 289 10.12 2.09 -11.83
N TYR A 290 11.36 2.56 -11.94
CA TYR A 290 11.99 2.94 -13.19
C TYR A 290 13.19 2.05 -13.46
N THR A 291 13.22 1.43 -14.65
CA THR A 291 14.39 0.68 -15.12
C THR A 291 15.18 1.52 -16.12
N LEU A 292 16.33 2.01 -15.71
CA LEU A 292 17.26 2.79 -16.52
C LEU A 292 18.19 1.84 -17.27
N SER A 293 18.17 1.90 -18.60
CA SER A 293 19.18 1.25 -19.45
C SER A 293 20.39 2.16 -19.56
N CYS A 294 21.55 1.67 -19.13
CA CYS A 294 22.78 2.44 -18.99
C CYS A 294 23.92 1.84 -19.80
N LYS A 295 24.82 2.70 -20.27
CA LYS A 295 26.10 2.33 -20.87
C LYS A 295 27.22 3.06 -20.16
N SER A 296 28.20 2.34 -19.66
CA SER A 296 29.34 2.93 -18.94
C SER A 296 30.24 3.75 -19.87
N LEU A 297 30.74 4.89 -19.37
CA LEU A 297 31.68 5.76 -20.08
C LEU A 297 33.13 5.52 -19.63
N ILE A 298 33.29 5.02 -18.41
CA ILE A 298 34.58 4.69 -17.81
C ILE A 298 34.51 3.30 -17.13
N ASN A 299 35.61 2.87 -16.51
CA ASN A 299 35.55 1.75 -15.58
C ASN A 299 35.01 2.28 -14.24
N ILE A 300 33.81 1.86 -13.82
CA ILE A 300 33.05 2.50 -12.72
C ILE A 300 32.90 1.55 -11.55
N GLY A 301 33.25 2.03 -10.34
CA GLY A 301 32.90 1.38 -9.09
C GLY A 301 31.37 1.29 -8.88
N VAL A 302 30.79 0.16 -8.48
CA VAL A 302 29.35 0.04 -8.17
C VAL A 302 28.93 1.04 -7.08
N ASN A 303 29.76 1.23 -6.05
CA ASN A 303 29.53 2.25 -5.02
C ASN A 303 29.50 3.66 -5.62
N ASN A 304 30.34 3.95 -6.62
CA ASN A 304 30.35 5.26 -7.28
C ASN A 304 29.05 5.50 -8.07
N ILE A 305 28.40 4.44 -8.57
CA ILE A 305 27.08 4.53 -9.21
C ILE A 305 26.04 4.93 -8.16
N PHE A 306 25.99 4.24 -7.02
CA PHE A 306 25.04 4.57 -5.95
C PHE A 306 25.29 5.94 -5.33
N ASP A 307 26.55 6.34 -5.15
CA ASP A 307 26.94 7.67 -4.68
C ASP A 307 26.52 8.77 -5.65
N PHE A 308 26.59 8.50 -6.96
CA PHE A 308 26.08 9.41 -7.98
C PHE A 308 24.55 9.51 -7.89
N ILE A 309 23.83 8.38 -7.86
CA ILE A 309 22.36 8.33 -7.78
C ILE A 309 21.87 9.15 -6.57
N ASN A 310 22.51 9.00 -5.42
CA ASN A 310 22.16 9.72 -4.19
C ASN A 310 22.34 11.24 -4.29
N LYS A 311 23.12 11.75 -5.26
CA LYS A 311 23.37 13.17 -5.47
C LYS A 311 22.54 13.77 -6.60
N VAL A 312 21.80 12.96 -7.35
CA VAL A 312 20.92 13.45 -8.41
C VAL A 312 19.78 14.23 -7.76
N ASP A 313 19.70 15.52 -8.06
CA ASP A 313 18.62 16.39 -7.61
C ASP A 313 17.37 16.19 -8.48
N LEU A 314 16.36 15.55 -7.90
CA LEU A 314 15.05 15.33 -8.50
C LEU A 314 13.97 16.26 -7.91
N GLY A 315 14.36 17.33 -7.21
CA GLY A 315 13.46 18.26 -6.54
C GLY A 315 12.79 17.63 -5.33
N ASP A 316 11.46 17.63 -5.29
CA ASP A 316 10.67 17.09 -4.18
C ASP A 316 10.54 15.55 -4.20
N ILE A 317 11.13 14.89 -5.20
CA ILE A 317 11.02 13.44 -5.41
C ILE A 317 12.24 12.73 -4.81
N ARG A 318 11.98 11.69 -4.02
CA ARG A 318 13.00 10.90 -3.35
C ARG A 318 13.14 9.55 -4.03
N ILE A 319 14.39 9.12 -4.20
CA ILE A 319 14.71 7.73 -4.52
C ILE A 319 14.67 6.94 -3.22
N ILE A 320 13.67 6.05 -3.11
CA ILE A 320 13.44 5.18 -1.95
C ILE A 320 14.44 4.03 -1.95
N ASP A 321 14.58 3.37 -3.10
CA ASP A 321 15.53 2.27 -3.29
C ASP A 321 16.20 2.33 -4.66
N ARG A 322 17.35 1.68 -4.78
CA ARG A 322 18.13 1.60 -6.01
C ARG A 322 18.93 0.30 -6.05
N MET A 323 18.84 -0.41 -7.16
CA MET A 323 19.57 -1.64 -7.40
C MET A 323 20.13 -1.69 -8.81
N LEU A 324 21.23 -2.42 -8.99
CA LEU A 324 21.69 -2.81 -10.33
C LEU A 324 20.96 -4.09 -10.73
N SER A 325 20.31 -4.07 -11.90
CA SER A 325 19.71 -5.28 -12.48
C SER A 325 20.62 -5.86 -13.56
N GLY A 326 20.80 -7.18 -13.53
CA GLY A 326 21.69 -7.92 -14.44
C GLY A 326 22.67 -8.86 -13.73
N GLU A 327 23.32 -9.73 -14.51
CA GLU A 327 24.15 -10.87 -14.07
C GLU A 327 25.49 -10.53 -13.37
N LYS A 328 25.54 -9.48 -12.55
CA LYS A 328 26.76 -9.11 -11.82
C LYS A 328 26.56 -9.28 -10.33
N GLY A 329 27.01 -10.44 -9.84
CA GLY A 329 27.00 -10.81 -8.42
C GLY A 329 27.72 -9.84 -7.46
N PRO A 330 27.73 -10.13 -6.16
CA PRO A 330 28.13 -9.18 -5.10
C PRO A 330 29.63 -8.85 -4.99
N PHE A 331 30.46 -9.31 -5.95
CA PHE A 331 31.94 -9.18 -5.90
C PHE A 331 32.59 -8.67 -7.21
N LYS A 332 31.84 -8.06 -8.14
CA LYS A 332 32.45 -7.16 -9.14
C LYS A 332 31.93 -5.81 -8.74
N ASP A 333 32.77 -5.11 -8.02
CA ASP A 333 32.52 -3.73 -7.68
C ASP A 333 32.76 -2.83 -8.89
N PHE A 334 32.92 -3.36 -10.11
CA PHE A 334 33.26 -2.58 -11.29
C PHE A 334 32.45 -2.94 -12.55
N ILE A 335 32.06 -1.90 -13.30
CA ILE A 335 31.49 -1.95 -14.64
C ILE A 335 32.56 -1.46 -15.62
N GLY A 336 32.95 -2.30 -16.57
CA GLY A 336 34.01 -1.95 -17.53
C GLY A 336 33.52 -0.97 -18.58
N VAL A 337 34.43 -0.22 -19.22
CA VAL A 337 34.12 0.78 -20.25
C VAL A 337 33.24 0.18 -21.36
N ASP A 338 32.29 0.97 -21.86
CA ASP A 338 31.33 0.62 -22.91
C ASP A 338 30.37 -0.53 -22.59
N GLU A 339 30.44 -1.10 -21.38
CA GLU A 339 29.56 -2.16 -20.94
C GLU A 339 28.15 -1.63 -20.64
N GLU A 340 27.14 -2.36 -21.11
CA GLU A 340 25.73 -2.10 -20.85
C GLU A 340 25.29 -2.72 -19.53
N PHE A 341 24.45 -2.00 -18.80
CA PHE A 341 23.89 -2.45 -17.53
C PHE A 341 22.55 -1.74 -17.28
N LYS A 342 21.82 -2.19 -16.26
CA LYS A 342 20.55 -1.57 -15.89
C LYS A 342 20.55 -1.17 -14.43
N ILE A 343 20.00 -0.01 -14.14
CA ILE A 343 19.71 0.45 -12.78
C ILE A 343 18.19 0.41 -12.62
N VAL A 344 17.70 -0.18 -11.55
CA VAL A 344 16.30 -0.03 -11.12
C VAL A 344 16.29 0.96 -9.97
N ILE A 345 15.45 1.99 -10.06
CA ILE A 345 15.19 2.91 -8.96
C ILE A 345 13.72 2.88 -8.59
N GLU A 346 13.44 3.03 -7.31
CA GLU A 346 12.10 3.20 -6.76
C GLU A 346 11.99 4.63 -6.26
N THR A 347 10.92 5.34 -6.63
CA THR A 347 10.71 6.74 -6.21
C THR A 347 9.37 6.91 -5.52
N ASP A 348 9.31 7.88 -4.61
CA ASP A 348 8.11 8.17 -3.80
C ASP A 348 6.99 8.92 -4.54
N ASN A 349 7.18 9.21 -5.83
CA ASN A 349 6.24 9.89 -6.72
C ASN A 349 6.55 9.55 -8.19
N GLU A 350 5.55 9.71 -9.07
CA GLU A 350 5.73 9.59 -10.52
C GLU A 350 6.65 10.70 -11.03
N ILE A 351 7.65 10.31 -11.81
CA ILE A 351 8.59 11.17 -12.51
C ILE A 351 8.37 11.00 -14.02
N ASP A 352 8.35 12.12 -14.74
CA ASP A 352 8.44 12.10 -16.20
C ASP A 352 9.77 11.48 -16.65
N SER A 353 9.71 10.43 -17.46
CA SER A 353 10.90 9.72 -17.95
C SER A 353 11.89 10.62 -18.70
N SER A 354 11.42 11.65 -19.40
CA SER A 354 12.32 12.57 -20.12
C SER A 354 13.07 13.48 -19.16
N PHE A 355 12.40 13.96 -18.11
CA PHE A 355 13.02 14.70 -17.01
C PHE A 355 14.06 13.85 -16.27
N LEU A 356 13.73 12.60 -15.97
CA LEU A 356 14.60 11.66 -15.27
C LEU A 356 15.86 11.33 -16.09
N ILE A 357 15.72 11.04 -17.40
CA ILE A 357 16.86 10.86 -18.32
C ILE A 357 17.75 12.10 -18.33
N ARG A 358 17.15 13.29 -18.45
CA ARG A 358 17.90 14.55 -18.46
C ARG A 358 18.70 14.72 -17.17
N LYS A 359 18.09 14.48 -16.01
CA LYS A 359 18.75 14.61 -14.70
C LYS A 359 19.87 13.60 -14.48
N PHE A 360 19.68 12.36 -14.90
CA PHE A 360 20.71 11.33 -14.76
C PHE A 360 21.89 11.50 -15.73
N ASN A 361 21.69 12.19 -16.86
CA ASN A 361 22.76 12.49 -17.81
C ASN A 361 23.39 13.88 -17.59
N GLU A 362 22.71 14.78 -16.87
CA GLU A 362 23.23 16.10 -16.50
C GLU A 362 24.47 15.94 -15.61
N SER A 363 25.64 16.33 -16.12
CA SER A 363 26.92 16.23 -15.42
C SER A 363 27.36 14.82 -14.99
N ASN A 364 26.77 13.76 -15.57
CA ASN A 364 27.19 12.38 -15.33
C ASN A 364 28.36 12.00 -16.25
N THR A 365 29.53 11.81 -15.66
CA THR A 365 30.73 11.36 -16.37
C THR A 365 31.00 9.87 -16.20
N LEU A 366 30.20 9.17 -15.40
CA LEU A 366 30.39 7.75 -15.10
C LEU A 366 29.74 6.88 -16.17
N PHE A 367 28.45 7.13 -16.46
CA PHE A 367 27.66 6.35 -17.40
C PHE A 367 26.63 7.23 -18.11
N TYR A 368 26.07 6.70 -19.19
CA TYR A 368 25.01 7.34 -19.97
C TYR A 368 23.72 6.53 -19.87
N VAL A 369 22.61 7.18 -19.55
CA VAL A 369 21.26 6.58 -19.57
C VAL A 369 20.65 6.79 -20.94
N SER A 370 20.38 5.70 -21.66
CA SER A 370 19.85 5.74 -23.03
C SER A 370 18.33 5.67 -23.08
N TYR A 371 17.72 4.95 -22.14
CA TYR A 371 16.28 4.69 -22.12
C TYR A 371 15.82 4.40 -20.69
N ILE A 372 14.57 4.76 -20.38
CA ILE A 372 13.90 4.41 -19.12
C ILE A 372 12.65 3.63 -19.46
N GLY A 373 12.59 2.40 -18.97
CA GLY A 373 11.38 1.58 -18.97
C GLY A 373 10.58 1.85 -17.69
N GLU A 374 9.33 2.24 -17.85
CA GLU A 374 8.39 2.42 -16.74
C GLU A 374 7.71 1.08 -16.44
N SER A 375 7.76 0.65 -15.18
CA SER A 375 6.88 -0.41 -14.69
C SER A 375 5.99 0.22 -13.64
N ARG A 376 4.76 0.57 -14.03
CA ARG A 376 3.74 0.99 -13.06
C ARG A 376 3.44 -0.19 -12.15
N VAL A 377 3.79 -0.06 -10.88
CA VAL A 377 3.21 -0.90 -9.83
C VAL A 377 1.91 -0.19 -9.43
N CYS A 378 0.79 -0.81 -9.79
CA CYS A 378 -0.54 -0.43 -9.30
C CYS A 378 -0.69 -0.78 -7.82
#